data_AF-A0A4V1STE1-F1
#
_entry.id   AF-A0A4V1STE1-F1
#
_cell.length_a   1.000
_cell.length_b   1.000
_cell.length_c   1.000
_cell.angle_alpha   90.00
_cell.angle_beta   90.00
_cell.angle_gamma   90.00
#
_symmetry.space_group_name_H-M   'P 1'
#
loop_
_entity.id
_entity.type
_entity.pdbx_description
1 polymer ?
#
loop_
_entity_poly.entity_id
_entity_poly.type
_entity_poly.pdbx_seq_one_letter_code
_entity_poly.pdbx_strand_id
1 'polypeptide(L)' 'PQCAAVCPVDCCVPDEMYQETVEALLEKKEKMHV' A
#
# COMPACT_ATOMS: atom_id res chain seq x y z
N PRO A 1 2.55 -0.96 -4.41
CA PRO A 1 2.14 -2.31 -3.98
C PRO A 1 2.91 -3.41 -4.73
N GLN A 2 4.06 -3.82 -4.18
CA GLN A 2 4.86 -4.91 -4.77
C GLN A 2 4.17 -6.26 -4.60
N CYS A 3 3.48 -6.48 -3.49
CA CYS A 3 2.75 -7.71 -3.20
C CYS A 3 1.61 -7.97 -4.20
N ALA A 4 0.75 -6.98 -4.45
CA ALA A 4 -0.38 -7.12 -5.38
C ALA A 4 0.06 -7.40 -6.83
N ALA A 5 1.21 -6.86 -7.26
CA ALA A 5 1.72 -7.05 -8.61
C ALA A 5 2.11 -8.51 -8.94
N VAL A 6 2.34 -9.35 -7.92
CA VAL A 6 2.77 -10.74 -8.09
C VAL A 6 1.75 -11.76 -7.54
N CYS A 7 0.59 -11.30 -7.07
CA CYS A 7 -0.36 -12.17 -6.38
C CYS A 7 -1.03 -13.14 -7.38
N PRO A 8 -0.84 -14.48 -7.23
CA PRO A 8 -1.35 -15.47 -8.20
C PRO A 8 -2.87 -15.71 -8.08
N VAL A 9 -3.48 -15.26 -6.99
CA VAL A 9 -4.89 -15.52 -6.63
C VAL A 9 -5.69 -14.24 -6.37
N ASP A 10 -5.09 -13.08 -6.65
CA ASP A 10 -5.70 -11.75 -6.48
C ASP A 10 -6.28 -11.47 -5.07
N CYS A 11 -5.61 -11.94 -4.02
CA CYS A 11 -6.06 -11.71 -2.65
C CYS A 11 -5.64 -10.35 -2.06
N CYS A 12 -4.85 -9.55 -2.77
CA CYS A 12 -4.32 -8.27 -2.28
C CYS A 12 -5.22 -7.09 -2.68
N VAL A 13 -6.36 -6.97 -2.02
CA VAL A 13 -7.36 -5.91 -2.26
C VAL A 13 -7.14 -4.69 -1.34
N PRO A 14 -7.60 -3.49 -1.73
CA PRO A 14 -7.57 -2.30 -0.87
C PRO A 14 -8.43 -2.48 0.39
N ASP A 15 -7.97 -1.90 1.49
CA ASP A 15 -8.72 -1.87 2.74
C ASP A 15 -9.69 -0.68 2.76
N GLU A 16 -10.99 -0.95 2.85
CA GLU A 16 -12.03 0.09 2.88
C GLU A 16 -12.06 0.87 4.20
N MET A 17 -11.56 0.29 5.29
CA MET A 17 -11.51 0.95 6.60
C MET A 17 -10.31 1.90 6.74
N TYR A 18 -9.28 1.71 5.91
CA TYR A 18 -8.02 2.45 5.99
C TYR A 18 -7.60 3.01 4.64
N GLN A 19 -8.42 3.91 4.11
CA GLN A 19 -8.12 4.63 2.88
C GLN A 19 -7.20 5.83 3.16
N GLU A 20 -6.12 5.93 2.38
CA GLU A 20 -5.14 7.01 2.49
C GLU A 20 -4.91 7.66 1.12
N THR A 21 -4.53 8.94 1.12
CA THR A 21 -4.14 9.62 -0.13
C THR A 21 -2.75 9.18 -0.58
N VAL A 22 -2.45 9.38 -1.86
CA VAL A 22 -1.14 9.01 -2.43
C VAL A 22 -0.01 9.78 -1.74
N GLU A 23 -0.24 11.04 -1.41
CA GLU A 23 0.71 11.91 -0.71
C GLU A 23 1.02 11.36 0.69
N ALA A 24 0.00 10.97 1.46
CA ALA A 24 0.17 10.39 2.79
C ALA A 24 0.94 9.06 2.75
N LEU A 25 0.68 8.22 1.74
CA LEU A 25 1.39 6.96 1.53
C LEU A 25 2.88 7.16 1.17
N LEU A 26 3.18 8.17 0.35
CA LEU A 26 4.55 8.52 -0.03
C LEU A 26 5.34 9.09 1.15
N GLU A 27 4.74 10.00 1.94
CA GLU A 27 5.37 10.47 3.17
C GLU A 27 5.68 9.34 4.15
N LYS A 28 4.74 8.39 4.34
CA LYS A 28 4.97 7.22 5.20
C LYS A 28 6.12 6.37 4.69
N LYS A 29 6.20 6.15 3.38
CA LYS A 29 7.29 5.41 2.75
C LYS A 29 8.65 6.08 3.01
N GLU A 30 8.73 7.40 2.92
CA GLU A 30 9.97 8.14 3.20
C GLU A 30 10.39 8.08 4.67
N LYS A 31 9.42 7.99 5.60
CA LYS A 31 9.65 7.84 7.04
C LYS A 31 10.02 6.40 7.45
N MET A 32 9.61 5.38 6.67
CA MET A 32 9.98 3.99 6.95
C MET A 32 11.48 3.81 6.70
N HIS A 33 12.23 3.59 7.78
CA HIS A 33 13.69 3.39 7.83
C HIS A 33 14.56 4.66 7.86
N VAL A 34 14.01 5.77 8.34
CA VAL A 34 14.81 6.81 9.05
C VAL A 34 15.27 6.25 10.40
#